data_AF-A0AAV5XSF6-F1
#
_entry.id   AF-A0AAV5XSF6-F1
#
_cell.length_a   1.000
_cell.length_b   1.000
_cell.length_c   1.000
_cell.angle_alpha   90.00
_cell.angle_beta   90.00
_cell.angle_gamma   90.00
#
_symmetry.space_group_name_H-M   'P 1'
#
loop_
_entity.id
_entity.type
_entity.pdbx_description
1 polymer ?
#
loop_
_entity_poly.entity_id
_entity_poly.type
_entity_poly.pdbx_seq_one_letter_code
_entity_poly.pdbx_strand_id
1 'polypeptide(L)'
;FMVMYAPGGIASLIMMNVRVASFGRLKELWVSYLALAATALVTLVGAAAMIEMVYHLQLNTALGPELKFMGATLDAKGLNSWFGAGFVMLTGIGLFELARRHFVRQWGEIQEYIEKEIKRRETL
;
A
#
# COMPACT_ATOMS: atom_id res chain seq x y z
N PHE A 1 32.50 -26.69 -4.26
CA PHE A 1 32.32 -25.25 -4.06
C PHE A 1 30.84 -24.98 -3.81
N MET A 2 30.50 -24.73 -2.54
CA MET A 2 29.14 -24.37 -2.14
C MET A 2 29.01 -22.87 -2.31
N VAL A 3 28.19 -22.43 -3.27
CA VAL A 3 27.95 -21.00 -3.50
C VAL A 3 27.13 -20.48 -2.32
N MET A 4 27.86 -19.90 -1.38
CA MET A 4 27.32 -19.06 -0.32
C MET A 4 26.63 -17.87 -1.00
N TYR A 5 25.30 -17.83 -0.93
CA TYR A 5 24.51 -16.70 -1.41
C TYR A 5 24.94 -15.43 -0.67
N ALA A 6 25.46 -14.46 -1.40
CA ALA A 6 25.83 -13.16 -0.84
C ALA A 6 24.56 -12.45 -0.33
N PRO A 7 24.41 -12.24 0.99
CA PRO A 7 23.23 -11.63 1.56
C PRO A 7 23.35 -10.11 1.40
N GLY A 8 22.47 -9.50 0.60
CA GLY A 8 22.36 -8.03 0.55
C GLY A 8 21.87 -7.39 -0.74
N GLY A 9 21.78 -8.14 -1.86
CA GLY A 9 21.37 -7.58 -3.16
C GLY A 9 19.90 -7.80 -3.52
N ILE A 10 19.42 -7.16 -4.61
CA ILE A 10 18.06 -7.36 -5.18
C ILE A 10 17.76 -8.84 -5.43
N ALA A 11 18.77 -9.64 -5.78
CA ALA A 11 18.64 -11.09 -5.95
C ALA A 11 18.17 -11.81 -4.67
N SER A 12 18.56 -11.38 -3.46
CA SER A 12 18.08 -11.99 -2.22
C SER A 12 16.61 -11.67 -1.95
N LEU A 13 16.14 -10.48 -2.35
CA LEU A 13 14.72 -10.11 -2.26
C LEU A 13 13.85 -10.96 -3.21
N ILE A 14 14.34 -11.20 -4.43
CA ILE A 14 13.67 -12.09 -5.39
C ILE A 14 13.64 -13.52 -4.83
N MET A 15 14.78 -14.02 -4.36
CA MET A 15 14.87 -15.37 -3.80
C MET A 15 14.01 -15.54 -2.54
N MET A 16 13.83 -14.50 -1.71
CA MET A 16 12.88 -14.51 -0.60
C MET A 16 11.42 -14.67 -1.08
N ASN A 17 11.02 -13.98 -2.15
CA ASN A 17 9.69 -14.12 -2.74
C ASN A 17 9.48 -15.50 -3.39
N VAL A 18 10.49 -16.00 -4.12
CA VAL A 18 10.48 -17.35 -4.70
C VAL A 18 10.33 -18.41 -3.61
N ARG A 19 10.97 -18.22 -2.46
CA ARG A 19 10.87 -19.13 -1.32
C ARG A 19 9.47 -19.13 -0.70
N VAL A 20 8.83 -17.97 -0.57
CA VAL A 20 7.42 -17.90 -0.12
C VAL A 20 6.49 -18.60 -1.11
N ALA A 21 6.77 -18.46 -2.41
CA ALA A 21 6.04 -19.15 -3.47
C ALA A 21 6.22 -20.68 -3.41
N SER A 22 7.44 -21.19 -3.22
CA SER A 22 7.71 -22.63 -3.17
C SER A 22 7.12 -23.31 -1.93
N PHE A 23 6.96 -22.56 -0.82
CA PHE A 23 6.27 -23.04 0.38
C PHE A 23 4.75 -22.87 0.34
N GLY A 24 4.18 -22.35 -0.76
CA GLY A 24 2.73 -22.22 -0.95
C GLY A 24 2.05 -21.18 -0.05
N ARG A 25 2.81 -20.38 0.70
CA ARG A 25 2.29 -19.40 1.66
C ARG A 25 1.93 -18.03 1.06
N LEU A 26 1.97 -17.91 -0.27
CA LEU A 26 1.47 -16.73 -0.98
C LEU A 26 -0.01 -16.42 -0.67
N LYS A 27 -0.82 -17.45 -0.40
CA LYS A 27 -2.23 -17.27 -0.03
C LYS A 27 -2.41 -16.55 1.31
N GLU A 28 -1.49 -16.74 2.26
CA GLU A 28 -1.52 -16.04 3.55
C GLU A 28 -1.24 -14.54 3.39
N LEU A 29 -0.41 -14.16 2.41
CA LEU A 29 -0.07 -12.77 2.13
C LEU A 29 -1.09 -12.04 1.25
N TRP A 30 -1.94 -12.76 0.53
CA TRP A 30 -2.91 -12.16 -0.40
C TRP A 30 -3.84 -11.16 0.29
N VAL A 31 -4.28 -11.46 1.51
CA VAL A 31 -5.14 -10.57 2.31
C VAL A 31 -4.41 -9.25 2.60
N SER A 32 -3.13 -9.32 2.96
CA SER A 32 -2.31 -8.15 3.24
C SER A 32 -2.02 -7.33 1.97
N TYR A 33 -1.80 -7.97 0.82
CA TYR A 33 -1.69 -7.27 -0.46
C TYR A 33 -2.98 -6.54 -0.83
N LEU A 34 -4.14 -7.17 -0.62
CA LEU A 34 -5.44 -6.55 -0.89
C LEU A 34 -5.68 -5.35 0.05
N ALA A 35 -5.36 -5.49 1.33
CA ALA A 35 -5.45 -4.39 2.30
C ALA A 35 -4.55 -3.20 1.92
N LEU A 36 -3.30 -3.47 1.50
CA LEU A 36 -2.38 -2.45 1.00
C LEU A 36 -2.91 -1.77 -0.26
N ALA A 37 -3.42 -2.53 -1.22
CA ALA A 37 -4.00 -1.98 -2.45
C ALA A 37 -5.21 -1.09 -2.15
N ALA A 38 -6.14 -1.56 -1.30
CA ALA A 38 -7.33 -0.81 -0.94
C ALA A 38 -6.99 0.51 -0.22
N THR A 39 -6.07 0.48 0.75
CA THR A 39 -5.65 1.68 1.49
C THR A 39 -4.86 2.67 0.63
N ALA A 40 -4.05 2.17 -0.32
CA ALA A 40 -3.40 3.01 -1.32
C ALA A 40 -4.43 3.70 -2.24
N LEU A 41 -5.46 2.99 -2.70
CA LEU A 41 -6.53 3.58 -3.50
C LEU A 41 -7.28 4.68 -2.75
N VAL A 42 -7.61 4.47 -1.47
CA VAL A 42 -8.26 5.52 -0.64
C VAL A 42 -7.38 6.77 -0.54
N THR A 43 -6.07 6.59 -0.34
CA THR A 43 -5.11 7.70 -0.32
C THR A 43 -5.10 8.45 -1.65
N LEU A 44 -5.07 7.73 -2.76
CA LEU A 44 -5.07 8.31 -4.11
C LEU A 44 -6.38 9.05 -4.41
N VAL A 45 -7.52 8.57 -3.94
CA VAL A 45 -8.81 9.26 -4.09
C VAL A 45 -8.79 10.61 -3.37
N GLY A 46 -8.28 10.66 -2.14
CA GLY A 46 -8.13 11.92 -1.41
C GLY A 46 -7.17 12.90 -2.12
N ALA A 47 -6.03 12.41 -2.59
CA ALA A 47 -5.06 13.21 -3.35
C ALA A 47 -5.64 13.72 -4.69
N ALA A 48 -6.36 12.86 -5.42
CA ALA A 48 -7.02 13.22 -6.68
C ALA A 48 -8.08 14.29 -6.47
N ALA A 49 -8.90 14.19 -5.42
CA ALA A 49 -9.88 15.21 -5.06
C ALA A 49 -9.21 16.58 -4.80
N MET A 50 -8.10 16.58 -4.05
CA MET A 50 -7.33 17.81 -3.80
C MET A 50 -6.76 18.39 -5.09
N ILE A 51 -6.19 17.56 -5.95
CA ILE A 51 -5.64 17.97 -7.25
C ILE A 51 -6.74 18.58 -8.13
N GLU A 52 -7.90 17.93 -8.25
CA GLU A 52 -9.02 18.46 -9.03
C GLU A 52 -9.54 19.80 -8.49
N MET A 53 -9.59 19.98 -7.17
CA MET A 53 -9.96 21.27 -6.56
C MET A 53 -8.94 22.37 -6.90
N VAL A 54 -7.63 22.07 -6.88
CA VAL A 54 -6.58 23.02 -7.33
C VAL A 54 -6.80 23.39 -8.80
N TYR A 55 -7.00 22.40 -9.66
CA TYR A 55 -7.22 22.62 -11.09
C TYR A 55 -8.48 23.45 -11.35
N HIS A 56 -9.57 23.21 -10.63
CA HIS A 56 -10.79 23.99 -10.75
C HIS A 56 -10.59 25.46 -10.36
N LEU A 57 -9.86 25.72 -9.28
CA LEU A 57 -9.54 27.10 -8.87
C LEU A 57 -8.67 27.84 -9.90
N GLN A 58 -7.79 27.12 -10.60
CA GLN A 58 -6.87 27.73 -11.57
C GLN A 58 -7.50 27.94 -12.95
N LEU A 59 -8.29 26.97 -13.44
CA LEU A 59 -8.72 26.94 -14.85
C LEU A 59 -10.18 27.40 -15.06
N ASN A 60 -11.05 27.24 -14.05
CA ASN A 60 -12.51 27.38 -14.20
C ASN A 60 -13.11 28.42 -13.24
N THR A 61 -12.41 29.52 -12.96
CA THR A 61 -12.92 30.61 -12.12
C THR A 61 -14.26 31.20 -12.58
N ALA A 62 -14.63 31.01 -13.86
CA ALA A 62 -15.86 31.49 -14.48
C ALA A 62 -17.07 30.53 -14.39
N LEU A 63 -16.90 29.24 -14.04
CA LEU A 63 -17.97 28.22 -14.08
C LEU A 63 -18.63 27.94 -12.71
N GLY A 64 -18.20 28.63 -11.65
CA GLY A 64 -18.72 28.45 -10.29
C GLY A 64 -17.81 27.56 -9.42
N PRO A 65 -18.01 27.56 -8.08
CA PRO A 65 -17.10 26.91 -7.14
C PRO A 65 -17.36 25.42 -6.92
N GLU A 66 -18.48 24.88 -7.41
CA GLU A 66 -18.90 23.49 -7.16
C GLU A 66 -18.38 22.52 -8.23
N LEU A 67 -17.72 21.46 -7.77
CA LEU A 67 -17.21 20.33 -8.56
C LEU A 67 -17.94 19.06 -8.15
N LYS A 68 -18.37 18.24 -9.11
CA LYS A 68 -18.84 16.86 -8.82
C LYS A 68 -17.69 15.88 -8.95
N PHE A 69 -17.21 15.33 -7.85
CA PHE A 69 -16.18 14.29 -7.81
C PHE A 69 -16.74 13.00 -7.22
N MET A 70 -16.65 11.90 -7.97
CA MET A 70 -17.11 10.56 -7.54
C MET A 70 -18.54 10.53 -6.96
N GLY A 71 -19.44 11.40 -7.45
CA GLY A 71 -20.82 11.52 -6.99
C GLY A 71 -21.05 12.49 -5.82
N ALA A 72 -20.00 13.03 -5.21
CA ALA A 72 -20.08 14.07 -4.19
C ALA A 72 -19.86 15.47 -4.79
N THR A 73 -20.59 16.47 -4.28
CA THR A 73 -20.37 17.89 -4.60
C THR A 73 -19.33 18.48 -3.66
N LEU A 74 -18.16 18.81 -4.19
CA LEU A 74 -17.08 19.50 -3.49
C LEU A 74 -17.10 20.97 -3.89
N ASP A 75 -17.15 21.85 -2.91
CA ASP A 75 -16.90 23.28 -3.13
C ASP A 75 -15.39 23.53 -3.07
N ALA A 76 -14.78 23.90 -4.19
CA ALA A 76 -13.35 24.17 -4.30
C ALA A 76 -12.91 25.43 -3.54
N LYS A 77 -13.82 26.37 -3.26
CA LYS A 77 -13.58 27.56 -2.40
C LYS A 77 -13.89 27.29 -0.94
N GLY A 78 -14.71 26.28 -0.65
CA GLY A 78 -15.11 25.89 0.71
C GLY A 78 -14.03 25.11 1.45
N LEU A 79 -13.60 25.61 2.61
CA LEU A 79 -12.63 24.92 3.47
C LEU A 79 -13.08 23.51 3.88
N ASN A 80 -14.40 23.26 3.98
CA ASN A 80 -14.94 21.95 4.34
C ASN A 80 -14.56 20.84 3.34
N SER A 81 -14.54 21.13 2.04
CA SER A 81 -14.15 20.18 0.99
C SER A 81 -12.67 19.83 1.07
N TRP A 82 -11.83 20.82 1.36
CA TRP A 82 -10.40 20.65 1.59
C TRP A 82 -10.11 19.83 2.83
N PHE A 83 -10.80 20.10 3.95
CA PHE A 83 -10.71 19.29 5.15
C PHE A 83 -11.19 17.87 4.92
N GLY A 84 -12.30 17.68 4.19
CA GLY A 84 -12.82 16.36 3.85
C GLY A 84 -11.84 15.54 2.99
N ALA A 85 -11.31 16.14 1.91
CA ALA A 85 -10.33 15.49 1.04
C ALA A 85 -9.01 15.18 1.78
N GLY A 86 -8.53 16.14 2.57
CA GLY A 86 -7.36 15.95 3.43
C GLY A 86 -7.58 14.85 4.48
N PHE A 87 -8.77 14.78 5.09
CA PHE A 87 -9.13 13.74 6.04
C PHE A 87 -9.15 12.35 5.40
N VAL A 88 -9.73 12.22 4.19
CA VAL A 88 -9.72 10.96 3.42
C VAL A 88 -8.30 10.54 3.10
N MET A 89 -7.46 11.47 2.63
CA MET A 89 -6.06 11.19 2.32
C MET A 89 -5.28 10.76 3.57
N LEU A 90 -5.38 11.49 4.68
CA LEU A 90 -4.69 11.17 5.93
C LEU A 90 -5.16 9.85 6.53
N THR A 91 -6.45 9.57 6.47
CA THR A 91 -7.02 8.29 6.91
C THR A 91 -6.49 7.14 6.04
N GLY A 92 -6.43 7.34 4.72
CA GLY A 92 -5.83 6.39 3.78
C GLY A 92 -4.36 6.11 4.11
N ILE A 93 -3.55 7.15 4.34
CA ILE A 93 -2.13 7.03 4.71
C ILE A 93 -1.98 6.30 6.04
N GLY A 94 -2.77 6.67 7.05
CA GLY A 94 -2.74 6.03 8.36
C GLY A 94 -3.07 4.53 8.28
N LEU A 95 -4.13 4.18 7.57
CA LEU A 95 -4.50 2.78 7.34
C LEU A 95 -3.46 2.03 6.49
N PHE A 96 -2.87 2.68 5.49
CA PHE A 96 -1.81 2.10 4.66
C PHE A 96 -0.58 1.77 5.49
N GLU A 97 -0.14 2.69 6.36
CA GLU A 97 1.01 2.44 7.24
C GLU A 97 0.74 1.31 8.24
N LEU A 98 -0.49 1.20 8.76
CA LEU A 98 -0.89 0.07 9.61
C LEU A 98 -0.88 -1.26 8.83
N ALA A 99 -1.49 -1.29 7.63
CA ALA A 99 -1.47 -2.46 6.77
C ALA A 99 -0.05 -2.87 6.37
N ARG A 100 0.83 -1.88 6.13
CA ARG A 100 2.25 -2.08 5.82
C ARG A 100 2.98 -2.71 7.00
N ARG A 101 2.79 -2.20 8.22
CA ARG A 101 3.37 -2.79 9.43
C ARG A 101 2.90 -4.23 9.65
N HIS A 102 1.62 -4.49 9.43
CA HIS A 102 1.06 -5.83 9.52
C HIS A 102 1.66 -6.78 8.48
N PHE A 103 1.77 -6.34 7.23
CA PHE A 103 2.42 -7.08 6.15
C PHE A 103 3.88 -7.42 6.48
N VAL A 104 4.67 -6.44 6.95
CA VAL A 104 6.08 -6.67 7.31
C VAL A 104 6.21 -7.72 8.42
N ARG A 105 5.31 -7.69 9.41
CA ARG A 105 5.30 -8.68 10.49
C ARG A 105 4.96 -10.09 9.98
N GLN A 106 3.86 -10.23 9.24
CA GLN A 106 3.47 -11.52 8.65
C GLN A 106 4.57 -12.07 7.74
N TRP A 107 5.18 -11.21 6.93
CA TRP A 107 6.29 -11.57 6.06
C TRP A 107 7.49 -12.09 6.87
N GLY A 108 7.84 -11.42 7.97
CA GLY A 108 8.90 -11.87 8.88
C GLY A 108 8.62 -13.24 9.50
N GLU A 109 7.40 -13.46 9.99
CA GLU A 109 6.97 -14.74 10.57
C GLU A 109 7.05 -15.88 9.55
N ILE A 110 6.64 -15.65 8.30
CA ILE A 110 6.76 -16.63 7.21
C ILE A 110 8.22 -16.95 6.90
N GLN A 111 9.10 -15.95 6.84
CA GLN A 111 10.52 -16.17 6.58
C GLN A 111 11.20 -16.98 7.68
N GLU A 112 10.91 -16.66 8.95
CA GLU A 112 11.43 -17.40 10.09
C GLU A 112 10.97 -18.87 10.09
N TYR A 113 9.68 -19.10 9.78
CA TYR A 113 9.13 -20.45 9.62
C TYR A 113 9.88 -21.23 8.55
N ILE A 114 10.08 -20.62 7.38
CA ILE A 114 10.76 -21.27 6.27
C ILE A 114 12.23 -21.59 6.63
N GLU A 115 12.94 -20.67 7.29
CA GLU A 115 14.33 -20.90 7.69
C GLU A 115 14.44 -22.09 8.66
N LYS A 116 13.53 -22.21 9.63
CA LYS A 116 13.47 -23.36 10.56
C LYS A 116 13.22 -24.67 9.82
N GLU A 117 12.30 -24.67 8.86
CA GLU A 117 11.96 -25.86 8.08
C GLU A 117 13.08 -26.30 7.14
N ILE A 118 13.85 -25.36 6.56
CA ILE A 118 15.06 -25.68 5.78
C ILE A 118 16.10 -26.35 6.69
N LYS A 119 16.43 -25.75 7.84
CA LYS A 119 17.40 -26.32 8.78
C LYS A 119 17.00 -27.72 9.25
N ARG A 120 15.71 -27.94 9.54
CA ARG A 120 15.20 -29.27 9.93
C ARG A 120 15.43 -30.33 8.84
N ARG A 121 15.23 -29.97 7.57
CA ARG A 121 15.47 -30.88 6.44
C ARG A 121 16.94 -31.15 6.18
N GLU A 122 17.83 -30.22 6.49
CA GLU A 122 19.29 -30.41 6.39
C GLU A 122 19.85 -31.33 7.50
N THR A 123 19.15 -31.43 8.64
CA THR A 123 19.54 -32.30 9.76
C THR A 123 19.03 -33.74 9.67
N LEU A 124 18.20 -34.07 8.67
CA LEU A 124 17.65 -35.41 8.41
C LEU A 124 18.41 -36.08 7.27
#